data_AF-A0A2S7RSD2-F1
#
_entry.id   AF-A0A2S7RSD2-F1
#
_cell.length_a   1.000
_cell.length_b   1.000
_cell.length_c   1.000
_cell.angle_alpha   90.00
_cell.angle_beta   90.00
_cell.angle_gamma   90.00
#
_symmetry.space_group_name_H-M   'P 1'
#
loop_
_entity.id
_entity.type
_entity.pdbx_description
1 polymer ?
#
loop_
_entity_poly.entity_id
_entity_poly.type
_entity_poly.pdbx_seq_one_letter_code
_entity_poly.pdbx_strand_id
1 'polypeptide(L)'
;MKKNRQKDERIIQINNQIQSEAFLLLLVLLGTSIFVKSYLLEQPVSGMFTELLLIGVAFTYILIRGSLIGHELIDPSKHAKKLRVAAVIAGSLLVSAITGIRNYSLYQDLYTGYFDPHFLAVLGITFLSSLLFMVGLLFVVSSVNRFGQRRLERRIEDEEE
;
A
#
# COMPACT_ATOMS: atom_id res chain seq x y z
N MET A 1 -47.60 -10.12 -5.69
CA MET A 1 -46.65 -10.41 -4.58
C MET A 1 -45.23 -10.47 -5.12
N LYS A 2 -44.35 -9.53 -4.74
CA LYS A 2 -42.91 -9.61 -5.04
C LYS A 2 -42.34 -10.83 -4.30
N LYS A 3 -41.87 -11.83 -5.04
CA LYS A 3 -41.27 -13.05 -4.50
C LYS A 3 -39.86 -12.68 -4.02
N ASN A 4 -39.72 -12.21 -2.78
CA ASN A 4 -38.41 -12.09 -2.14
C ASN A 4 -37.88 -13.51 -1.94
N ARG A 5 -37.09 -14.02 -2.89
CA ARG A 5 -36.29 -15.23 -2.71
C ARG A 5 -35.26 -14.89 -1.64
N GLN A 6 -35.47 -15.34 -0.40
CA GLN A 6 -34.41 -15.38 0.59
C GLN A 6 -33.23 -16.10 -0.06
N LYS A 7 -32.15 -15.35 -0.31
CA LYS A 7 -30.89 -15.94 -0.77
C LYS A 7 -30.26 -16.57 0.45
N ASP A 8 -29.91 -17.85 0.35
CA ASP A 8 -29.21 -18.57 1.41
C ASP A 8 -27.87 -17.86 1.70
N GLU A 9 -27.67 -17.49 2.96
CA GLU A 9 -26.47 -16.81 3.44
C GLU A 9 -25.20 -17.63 3.16
N ARG A 10 -25.31 -18.97 3.17
CA ARG A 10 -24.17 -19.86 2.86
C ARG A 10 -23.71 -19.67 1.42
N ILE A 11 -24.65 -19.53 0.47
CA ILE A 11 -24.33 -19.31 -0.94
C ILE A 11 -23.67 -17.94 -1.13
N ILE A 12 -24.15 -16.92 -0.41
CA ILE A 12 -23.55 -15.58 -0.45
C ILE A 12 -22.12 -15.62 0.11
N GLN A 13 -21.90 -16.31 1.22
CA GLN A 13 -20.59 -16.43 1.86
C GLN A 13 -19.59 -17.14 0.94
N ILE A 14 -19.98 -18.27 0.35
CA ILE A 14 -19.14 -19.01 -0.61
C ILE A 14 -18.81 -18.12 -1.82
N ASN A 15 -19.79 -17.39 -2.35
CA ASN A 15 -19.55 -16.50 -3.49
C ASN A 15 -18.57 -15.36 -3.14
N ASN A 16 -18.71 -14.75 -1.96
CA ASN A 16 -17.78 -13.71 -1.50
C ASN A 16 -16.36 -14.27 -1.29
N GLN A 17 -16.24 -15.49 -0.79
CA GLN A 17 -14.96 -16.17 -0.63
C GLN A 17 -14.29 -16.40 -1.99
N ILE A 18 -15.01 -16.97 -2.96
CA ILE A 18 -14.49 -17.19 -4.32
C ILE A 18 -14.03 -15.88 -4.96
N GLN A 19 -14.79 -14.79 -4.80
CA GLN A 19 -14.41 -13.47 -5.31
C GLN A 19 -13.15 -12.93 -4.64
N SER A 20 -13.01 -13.12 -3.32
CA SER A 20 -11.81 -12.73 -2.57
C SER A 20 -10.57 -13.52 -3.02
N GLU A 21 -10.71 -14.84 -3.18
CA GLU A 21 -9.65 -15.71 -3.66
C GLU A 21 -9.25 -15.36 -5.10
N ALA A 22 -10.21 -15.14 -6.00
CA ALA A 22 -9.94 -14.71 -7.36
C ALA A 22 -9.22 -13.35 -7.42
N PHE A 23 -9.61 -12.42 -6.54
CA PHE A 23 -8.95 -11.12 -6.42
C PHE A 23 -7.51 -11.26 -5.92
N LEU A 24 -7.27 -12.10 -4.92
CA LEU A 24 -5.93 -12.39 -4.42
C LEU A 24 -5.06 -13.04 -5.51
N LEU A 25 -5.60 -14.02 -6.24
CA LEU A 25 -4.93 -14.66 -7.37
C LEU A 25 -4.55 -13.63 -8.44
N LEU A 26 -5.44 -12.70 -8.77
CA LEU A 26 -5.17 -11.63 -9.73
C LEU A 26 -4.05 -10.70 -9.24
N LEU A 27 -4.04 -10.32 -7.96
CA LEU A 27 -2.94 -9.54 -7.38
C LEU A 27 -1.60 -10.28 -7.43
N VAL A 28 -1.59 -11.58 -7.12
CA VAL A 28 -0.39 -12.42 -7.22
C VAL A 28 0.11 -12.46 -8.67
N LEU A 29 -0.78 -12.67 -9.64
CA LEU A 29 -0.42 -12.70 -11.06
C LEU A 29 0.14 -11.35 -11.53
N LEU A 30 -0.45 -10.22 -11.13
CA LEU A 30 0.07 -8.90 -11.44
C LEU A 30 1.45 -8.68 -10.80
N GLY A 31 1.64 -9.11 -9.55
CA GLY A 31 2.93 -9.06 -8.86
C GLY A 31 3.99 -9.90 -9.57
N THR A 32 3.64 -11.12 -10.00
CA THR A 32 4.53 -11.98 -10.80
C THR A 32 4.84 -11.34 -12.15
N SER A 33 3.88 -10.71 -12.83
CA SER A 33 4.11 -9.98 -14.08
C SER A 33 5.15 -8.87 -13.89
N ILE A 34 5.01 -8.05 -12.86
CA ILE A 34 5.98 -6.99 -12.52
C ILE A 34 7.36 -7.60 -12.25
N PHE A 35 7.42 -8.70 -11.49
CA PHE A 35 8.68 -9.37 -11.18
C PHE A 35 9.40 -9.86 -12.45
N VAL A 36 8.68 -10.55 -13.35
CA VAL A 36 9.24 -11.04 -14.62
C VAL A 36 9.70 -9.87 -15.50
N LYS A 37 8.86 -8.84 -15.65
CA LYS A 37 9.22 -7.66 -16.47
C LYS A 37 10.42 -6.91 -15.91
N SER A 38 10.51 -6.78 -14.58
CA SER A 38 11.59 -6.06 -13.91
C SER A 38 12.92 -6.83 -13.92
N TYR A 39 12.91 -8.12 -13.61
CA TYR A 39 14.13 -8.89 -13.36
C TYR A 39 14.54 -9.83 -14.49
N LEU A 40 13.59 -10.41 -15.22
CA LEU A 40 13.90 -11.35 -16.31
C LEU A 40 14.00 -10.64 -17.66
N LEU A 41 13.16 -9.61 -17.88
CA LEU A 41 13.08 -8.90 -19.16
C LEU A 41 13.75 -7.53 -19.14
N GLU A 42 14.26 -7.08 -17.98
CA GLU A 42 14.94 -5.79 -17.78
C GLU A 42 14.15 -4.59 -18.35
N GLN A 43 12.82 -4.66 -18.34
CA GLN A 43 11.99 -3.62 -18.94
C GLN A 43 11.98 -2.34 -18.09
N PRO A 44 11.97 -1.16 -18.73
CA PRO A 44 11.79 0.09 -18.02
C PRO A 44 10.41 0.16 -17.35
N VAL A 45 10.28 1.00 -16.34
CA VAL A 45 9.05 1.18 -15.55
C VAL A 45 7.83 1.54 -16.42
N SER A 46 8.04 2.19 -17.57
CA SER A 46 6.99 2.47 -18.54
C SER A 46 6.30 1.20 -19.07
N GLY A 47 7.02 0.08 -19.22
CA GLY A 47 6.47 -1.21 -19.65
C GLY A 47 5.63 -1.93 -18.58
N MET A 48 5.65 -1.44 -17.34
CA MET A 48 4.91 -1.97 -16.18
C MET A 48 3.79 -1.02 -15.72
N PHE A 49 3.56 0.07 -16.45
CA PHE A 49 2.60 1.10 -16.06
C PHE A 49 1.18 0.55 -15.89
N THR A 50 0.78 -0.37 -16.77
CA THR A 50 -0.54 -1.02 -16.73
C THR A 50 -0.78 -1.81 -15.45
N GLU A 51 0.19 -2.61 -15.01
CA GLU A 51 0.09 -3.40 -13.79
C GLU A 51 0.07 -2.51 -12.55
N LEU A 52 0.93 -1.49 -12.52
CA LEU A 52 0.97 -0.51 -11.43
C LEU A 52 -0.35 0.26 -11.33
N LEU A 53 -0.95 0.64 -12.46
CA LEU A 53 -2.25 1.31 -12.50
C LEU A 53 -3.35 0.39 -11.96
N LEU A 54 -3.41 -0.87 -12.40
CA LEU A 54 -4.42 -1.83 -11.93
C LEU A 54 -4.31 -2.08 -10.42
N ILE A 55 -3.10 -2.30 -9.91
CA ILE A 55 -2.87 -2.45 -8.47
C ILE A 55 -3.27 -1.17 -7.72
N GLY A 56 -2.88 0.00 -8.25
CA GLY A 56 -3.22 1.29 -7.67
C GLY A 56 -4.73 1.50 -7.55
N VAL A 57 -5.48 1.30 -8.64
CA VAL A 57 -6.95 1.42 -8.67
C VAL A 57 -7.59 0.42 -7.70
N ALA A 58 -7.14 -0.84 -7.70
CA ALA A 58 -7.66 -1.86 -6.81
C ALA A 58 -7.44 -1.51 -5.33
N PHE A 59 -6.24 -1.03 -4.99
CA PHE A 59 -5.91 -0.60 -3.64
C PHE A 59 -6.75 0.61 -3.20
N THR A 60 -6.88 1.63 -4.05
CA THR A 60 -7.73 2.79 -3.79
C THR A 60 -9.19 2.39 -3.59
N TYR A 61 -9.71 1.47 -4.41
CA TYR A 61 -11.07 0.97 -4.27
C TYR A 61 -11.29 0.29 -2.91
N ILE A 62 -10.36 -0.59 -2.49
CA ILE A 62 -10.45 -1.28 -1.19
C ILE A 62 -10.38 -0.28 -0.04
N LEU A 63 -9.45 0.68 -0.10
CA LEU A 63 -9.33 1.71 0.94
C LEU A 63 -10.62 2.51 1.10
N ILE A 64 -11.18 3.02 0.00
CA ILE A 64 -12.41 3.82 0.04
C ILE A 64 -13.59 2.96 0.47
N ARG A 65 -13.78 1.80 -0.15
CA ARG A 65 -14.94 0.94 0.11
C ARG A 65 -14.90 0.36 1.51
N GLY A 66 -13.74 -0.08 1.98
CA GLY A 66 -13.53 -0.56 3.35
C GLY A 66 -13.87 0.50 4.38
N SER A 67 -13.37 1.72 4.18
CA SER A 67 -13.73 2.88 5.02
C SER A 67 -15.24 3.17 5.00
N LEU A 68 -15.89 3.14 3.84
CA LEU A 68 -17.34 3.39 3.74
C LEU A 68 -18.21 2.34 4.45
N ILE A 69 -17.72 1.11 4.57
CA ILE A 69 -18.38 0.01 5.29
C ILE A 69 -18.12 0.10 6.80
N GLY A 70 -17.18 0.96 7.23
CA GLY A 70 -16.78 1.08 8.63
C GLY A 70 -15.73 0.06 9.05
N HIS A 71 -15.06 -0.59 8.10
CA HIS A 71 -13.95 -1.49 8.41
C HIS A 71 -12.78 -0.68 8.98
N GLU A 72 -12.30 -1.09 10.15
CA GLU A 72 -11.16 -0.45 10.79
C GLU A 72 -9.86 -0.83 10.07
N LEU A 73 -9.43 0.04 9.15
CA LEU A 73 -8.24 -0.17 8.32
C LEU A 73 -6.93 -0.05 9.12
N ILE A 74 -6.98 0.61 10.27
CA ILE A 74 -5.81 0.90 11.11
C ILE A 74 -6.11 0.50 12.53
N ASP A 75 -5.38 -0.50 13.03
CA ASP A 75 -5.42 -0.86 14.44
C ASP A 75 -4.94 0.32 15.34
N PRO A 76 -5.79 0.82 16.25
CA PRO A 76 -5.48 1.93 17.13
C PRO A 76 -4.56 1.53 18.30
N SER A 77 -4.26 0.24 18.47
CA SER A 77 -3.45 -0.27 19.57
C SER A 77 -2.08 0.41 19.65
N LYS A 78 -1.60 0.65 20.88
CA LYS A 78 -0.27 1.24 21.12
C LYS A 78 0.84 0.40 20.50
N HIS A 79 0.67 -0.92 20.50
CA HIS A 79 1.62 -1.86 19.89
C HIS A 79 1.64 -1.70 18.37
N ALA A 80 0.48 -1.73 17.71
CA ALA A 80 0.40 -1.50 16.27
C ALA A 80 0.93 -0.12 15.86
N LYS A 81 0.71 0.92 16.67
CA LYS A 81 1.29 2.25 16.43
C LYS A 81 2.83 2.21 16.43
N LYS A 82 3.44 1.56 17.44
CA LYS A 82 4.91 1.40 17.50
C LYS A 82 5.43 0.61 16.31
N LEU A 83 4.78 -0.50 15.97
CA LEU A 83 5.16 -1.34 14.83
C LEU A 83 5.07 -0.57 13.51
N ARG A 84 4.02 0.24 13.30
CA ARG A 84 3.87 1.08 12.11
C ARG A 84 4.98 2.11 11.98
N VAL A 85 5.34 2.80 13.07
CA VAL A 85 6.45 3.77 13.06
C VAL A 85 7.77 3.05 12.75
N ALA A 86 8.02 1.91 13.37
CA ALA A 86 9.20 1.09 13.09
C ALA A 86 9.24 0.64 11.63
N ALA A 87 8.11 0.20 11.07
CA ALA A 87 8.00 -0.22 9.67
C ALA A 87 8.25 0.93 8.68
N VAL A 88 7.78 2.14 8.98
CA VAL A 88 8.06 3.33 8.16
C VAL A 88 9.55 3.66 8.16
N ILE A 89 10.18 3.67 9.33
CA ILE A 89 11.62 3.96 9.44
C ILE A 89 12.43 2.88 8.74
N ALA A 90 12.15 1.61 9.01
CA ALA A 90 12.84 0.46 8.40
C ALA A 90 12.64 0.44 6.88
N GLY A 91 11.42 0.68 6.39
CA GLY A 91 11.13 0.77 4.96
C GLY A 91 11.89 1.91 4.28
N SER A 92 11.96 3.08 4.91
CA SER A 92 12.70 4.23 4.39
C SER A 92 14.21 3.98 4.36
N LEU A 93 14.75 3.30 5.39
CA LEU A 93 16.14 2.85 5.41
C LEU A 93 16.43 1.85 4.29
N LEU A 94 15.55 0.87 4.07
CA LEU A 94 15.70 -0.12 3.00
C LEU A 94 15.67 0.53 1.61
N VAL A 95 14.72 1.44 1.36
CA VAL A 95 14.64 2.18 0.10
C VAL A 95 15.90 3.00 -0.13
N SER A 96 16.38 3.69 0.92
CA SER A 96 17.62 4.47 0.84
C SER A 96 18.84 3.59 0.56
N ALA A 97 18.95 2.44 1.22
CA ALA A 97 20.05 1.49 1.02
C ALA A 97 20.06 0.92 -0.41
N ILE A 98 18.92 0.45 -0.91
CA ILE A 98 18.79 -0.10 -2.27
C ILE A 98 19.12 0.97 -3.32
N THR A 99 18.54 2.17 -3.15
CA THR A 99 18.77 3.29 -4.07
C THR A 99 20.22 3.76 -4.00
N GLY A 100 20.82 3.78 -2.82
CA GLY A 100 22.22 4.11 -2.59
C GLY A 100 23.17 3.13 -3.25
N ILE A 101 22.96 1.82 -3.09
CA ILE A 101 23.75 0.78 -3.76
C ILE A 101 23.68 0.96 -5.28
N ARG A 102 22.47 1.16 -5.82
CA ARG A 102 22.27 1.38 -7.25
C ARG A 102 22.95 2.65 -7.74
N ASN A 103 22.86 3.73 -6.96
CA ASN A 103 23.48 5.01 -7.29
C ASN A 103 25.02 4.89 -7.27
N TYR A 104 25.59 4.26 -6.24
CA TYR A 104 27.03 4.01 -6.16
C TYR A 104 27.52 3.20 -7.34
N SER A 105 26.82 2.12 -7.71
CA SER A 105 27.20 1.29 -8.85
C SER A 105 27.18 2.02 -10.19
N LEU A 106 26.31 3.03 -10.36
CA LEU A 106 26.18 3.79 -11.61
C LEU A 106 27.13 4.99 -11.67
N TYR A 107 27.48 5.57 -10.53
CA TYR A 107 28.22 6.83 -10.43
C TYR A 107 29.51 6.70 -9.60
N GLN A 108 30.05 5.50 -9.46
CA GLN A 108 31.25 5.23 -8.65
C GLN A 108 32.43 6.14 -9.01
N ASP A 109 32.57 6.50 -10.29
CA ASP A 109 33.66 7.35 -10.80
C ASP A 109 33.57 8.80 -10.30
N LEU A 110 32.39 9.22 -9.82
CA LEU A 110 32.15 10.55 -9.25
C LEU A 110 32.42 10.60 -7.74
N TYR A 111 32.74 9.46 -7.10
CA TYR A 111 32.95 9.37 -5.66
C TYR A 111 34.40 9.08 -5.31
N THR A 112 34.90 9.77 -4.30
CA THR A 112 36.26 9.59 -3.77
C THR A 112 36.39 8.39 -2.81
N GLY A 113 35.27 7.77 -2.44
CA GLY A 113 35.21 6.57 -1.59
C GLY A 113 33.84 6.35 -0.96
N TYR A 114 33.73 5.37 -0.07
CA TYR A 114 32.46 5.04 0.62
C TYR A 114 31.99 6.12 1.62
N PHE A 115 32.92 6.95 2.11
CA PHE A 115 32.61 8.07 3.02
C PHE A 115 32.62 9.42 2.30
N ASP A 116 32.45 9.41 0.97
CA ASP A 116 32.33 10.64 0.21
C ASP A 116 31.10 11.44 0.69
N PRO A 117 31.25 12.74 1.03
CA PRO A 117 30.13 13.56 1.47
C PRO A 117 28.97 13.63 0.49
N HIS A 118 29.23 13.57 -0.83
CA HIS A 118 28.20 13.55 -1.86
C HIS A 118 27.41 12.25 -1.84
N PHE A 119 28.08 11.11 -1.67
CA PHE A 119 27.41 9.82 -1.54
C PHE A 119 26.54 9.75 -0.26
N LEU A 120 27.09 10.23 0.87
CA LEU A 120 26.33 10.32 2.13
C LEU A 120 25.13 11.27 2.01
N ALA A 121 25.28 12.39 1.28
CA ALA A 121 24.18 13.30 1.01
C ALA A 121 23.07 12.64 0.18
N VAL A 122 23.42 11.87 -0.85
CA VAL A 122 22.44 11.10 -1.64
C VAL A 122 21.65 10.16 -0.72
N LEU A 123 22.33 9.35 0.11
CA LEU A 123 21.68 8.46 1.08
C LEU A 123 20.76 9.20 2.06
N GLY A 124 21.22 10.34 2.58
CA GLY A 124 20.44 11.17 3.50
C GLY A 124 19.19 11.75 2.86
N ILE A 125 19.32 12.28 1.64
CA ILE A 125 18.21 12.87 0.89
C ILE A 125 17.20 11.80 0.48
N THR A 126 17.66 10.64 -0.01
CA THR A 126 16.76 9.53 -0.38
C THR A 126 16.03 8.96 0.83
N PHE A 127 16.71 8.86 1.98
CA PHE A 127 16.07 8.46 3.23
C PHE A 127 15.01 9.47 3.65
N LEU A 128 15.31 10.77 3.68
CA LEU A 128 14.36 11.79 4.11
C LEU A 128 13.16 11.89 3.15
N SER A 129 13.41 11.82 1.84
CA SER A 129 12.36 11.83 0.82
C SER A 129 11.43 10.62 0.96
N SER A 130 11.99 9.41 1.08
CA SER A 130 11.19 8.20 1.27
C SER A 130 10.42 8.20 2.60
N LEU A 131 11.01 8.73 3.67
CA LEU A 131 10.35 8.88 4.96
C LEU A 131 9.14 9.81 4.87
N LEU A 132 9.32 11.00 4.27
CA LEU A 132 8.24 11.96 4.07
C LEU A 132 7.12 11.36 3.20
N PHE A 133 7.48 10.64 2.14
CA PHE A 133 6.52 9.96 1.28
C PHE A 133 5.70 8.90 2.04
N MET A 134 6.37 8.03 2.81
CA MET A 134 5.73 6.98 3.60
C MET A 134 4.81 7.56 4.69
N VAL A 135 5.24 8.63 5.37
CA VAL A 135 4.40 9.36 6.33
C VAL A 135 3.18 9.98 5.63
N GLY A 136 3.37 10.57 4.44
CA GLY A 136 2.29 11.09 3.61
C GLY A 136 1.26 10.02 3.23
N LEU A 137 1.72 8.83 2.81
CA LEU A 137 0.83 7.69 2.53
C LEU A 137 0.03 7.26 3.75
N LEU A 138 0.67 7.13 4.92
CA LEU A 138 -0.04 6.82 6.16
C LEU A 138 -1.04 7.91 6.55
N PHE A 139 -0.73 9.17 6.29
CA PHE A 139 -1.64 10.27 6.52
C PHE A 139 -2.90 10.15 5.65
N VAL A 140 -2.75 9.81 4.37
CA VAL A 140 -3.89 9.56 3.46
C VAL A 140 -4.74 8.40 3.98
N VAL A 141 -4.13 7.24 4.28
CA VAL A 141 -4.86 6.06 4.77
C VAL A 141 -5.58 6.36 6.08
N SER A 142 -4.92 7.05 7.02
CA SER A 142 -5.54 7.42 8.30
C SER A 142 -6.66 8.44 8.16
N SER A 143 -6.55 9.37 7.21
CA SER A 143 -7.64 10.32 6.89
C SER A 143 -8.87 9.60 6.35
N VAL A 144 -8.67 8.66 5.42
CA VAL A 144 -9.74 7.82 4.87
C VAL A 144 -10.36 6.94 5.96
N ASN A 145 -9.56 6.33 6.83
CA ASN A 145 -10.07 5.54 7.96
C ASN A 145 -10.92 6.40 8.91
N ARG A 146 -10.42 7.58 9.30
CA ARG A 146 -11.15 8.50 10.19
C ARG A 146 -12.45 9.01 9.58
N PHE A 147 -12.48 9.23 8.26
CA PHE A 147 -13.70 9.60 7.55
C PHE A 147 -14.75 8.48 7.62
N GLY A 148 -14.34 7.24 7.41
CA GLY A 148 -15.19 6.06 7.50
C GLY A 148 -15.80 5.88 8.89
N GLN A 149 -14.95 5.94 9.93
CA GLN A 149 -15.36 5.80 11.32
C GLN A 149 -16.38 6.87 11.74
N ARG A 150 -16.09 8.16 11.46
CA ARG A 150 -17.03 9.26 11.75
C ARG A 150 -18.38 9.12 11.06
N ARG A 151 -18.39 8.56 9.84
CA ARG A 151 -19.62 8.33 9.10
C ARG A 151 -20.44 7.19 9.70
N LEU A 152 -19.77 6.15 10.21
CA LEU A 152 -20.40 5.05 10.92
C LEU A 152 -21.00 5.53 12.25
N GLU A 153 -20.22 6.26 13.05
CA GLU A 153 -20.67 6.85 14.32
C GLU A 153 -21.97 7.64 14.15
N ARG A 154 -22.02 8.56 13.17
CA ARG A 154 -23.24 9.35 12.89
C ARG A 154 -24.45 8.51 12.50
N ARG A 155 -24.25 7.42 11.75
CA ARG A 155 -25.36 6.54 11.36
C ARG A 155 -25.94 5.78 12.53
N ILE A 156 -25.10 5.43 13.51
CA ILE A 156 -25.54 4.76 14.72
C ILE A 156 -26.32 5.76 15.60
N GLU A 157 -25.82 6.98 15.75
CA GLU A 157 -26.53 8.06 16.47
C GLU A 157 -27.91 8.34 15.84
N ASP A 158 -27.99 8.46 14.50
CA ASP A 158 -29.26 8.67 13.78
C ASP A 158 -30.25 7.48 13.88
N GLU A 159 -29.77 6.26 14.19
CA GLU A 159 -30.61 5.07 14.39
C GLU A 159 -31.09 4.90 15.84
N GLU A 160 -30.41 5.53 16.79
CA GLU A 160 -30.74 5.49 18.23
C GLU A 160 -31.70 6.62 18.66
N GLU A 161 -31.87 7.69 17.86
CA GLU A 161 -32.88 8.76 18.02
C GLU A 161 -34.25 8.40 17.38
#